data_AF-A0AA96XUA9-F1
#
_entry.id   AF-A0AA96XUA9-F1
#
_cell.length_a   1.000
_cell.length_b   1.000
_cell.length_c   1.000
_cell.angle_alpha   90.00
_cell.angle_beta   90.00
_cell.angle_gamma   90.00
#
_symmetry.space_group_name_H-M   'P 1'
#
loop_
_entity.id
_entity.type
_entity.pdbx_description
1 polymer ?
#
loop_
_entity_poly.entity_id
_entity_poly.type
_entity_poly.pdbx_seq_one_letter_code
_entity_poly.pdbx_strand_id
1 'polypeptide(L)'
;MHPPLENGARRGAQVRCPACTRFHEPGLLCPRCDCGPVPPERYGAARMLVHAGVDRYALADRVSLLPTSMVERLESRYARMWAYVRRLLVGVRRYEQALFLQGFEEAVEDRWAQRLPWHVPEEEPAVELEEGVHTAVPALEPRWLAALVDVHEGTPSHEALDMVLTCLEDDGRFGCEAALALTRWRVWPRAHGARVATERIARLARAAFARFPEQGTRAAVAWMRATGQAPDADLLLALREGLNHPDADLRFECALCLQDEDSLLAAVESTDLARAEEARRALASRGSVRLLERMASRGDADFALDVLRRLPAQAPPGALSALLAVSDRVEGDWRRRCMAGPMAGLSRGCRRRNGRCGWIGRSRGWRGSPRRMRFVSSSGPPPRGTRTAWRRRAPSSPRCPSPLRESHHRFAPAASRTRPSSGSSRSLARRMHSGCTRGVVRRRARSRCWRRCCHCPHGCGGAIRSLPARARVC
;
A
#
# COMPACT_ATOMS: atom_id res chain seq x y z
N MET A 1 30.48 -20.93 31.60
CA MET A 1 29.99 -19.60 31.19
C MET A 1 28.70 -19.81 30.42
N HIS A 2 27.59 -19.20 30.84
CA HIS A 2 26.36 -19.26 30.05
C HIS A 2 26.53 -18.42 28.78
N PRO A 3 26.02 -18.89 27.62
CA PRO A 3 26.01 -18.06 26.42
C PRO A 3 25.28 -16.74 26.72
N PRO A 4 25.74 -15.60 26.17
CA PRO A 4 25.07 -14.33 26.38
C PRO A 4 23.62 -14.44 25.93
N LEU A 5 22.69 -14.02 26.79
CA LEU A 5 21.27 -14.04 26.49
C LEU A 5 21.01 -13.13 25.27
N GLU A 6 20.49 -13.70 24.19
CA GLU A 6 20.08 -12.92 23.01
C GLU A 6 18.81 -12.13 23.34
N ASN A 7 18.99 -10.87 23.73
CA ASN A 7 17.94 -9.92 24.14
C ASN A 7 17.72 -8.80 23.10
N GLY A 8 18.18 -8.98 21.86
CA GLY A 8 18.02 -7.96 20.80
C GLY A 8 18.83 -6.68 21.02
N ALA A 9 19.75 -6.67 22.00
CA ALA A 9 20.58 -5.51 22.29
C ALA A 9 21.62 -5.23 21.21
N ARG A 10 22.00 -6.22 20.39
CA ARG A 10 23.11 -6.11 19.43
C ARG A 10 22.65 -6.45 18.02
N ARG A 11 23.18 -5.71 17.05
CA ARG A 11 23.12 -6.04 15.62
C ARG A 11 24.48 -5.73 15.00
N GLY A 12 25.25 -6.78 14.69
CA GLY A 12 26.66 -6.62 14.31
C GLY A 12 27.45 -5.89 15.40
N ALA A 13 28.14 -4.81 15.03
CA ALA A 13 28.90 -3.97 15.95
C ALA A 13 28.07 -2.92 16.72
N GLN A 14 26.79 -2.74 16.35
CA GLN A 14 25.93 -1.71 16.93
C GLN A 14 25.14 -2.25 18.13
N VAL A 15 24.82 -1.34 19.05
CA VAL A 15 23.99 -1.62 20.22
C VAL A 15 22.70 -0.81 20.21
N ARG A 16 21.63 -1.43 20.70
CA ARG A 16 20.30 -0.84 20.77
C ARG A 16 20.19 0.03 22.02
N CYS A 17 19.77 1.28 21.88
CA CYS A 17 19.52 2.17 23.01
C CYS A 17 18.30 1.68 23.82
N PRO A 18 18.40 1.47 25.14
CA PRO A 18 17.28 1.00 25.95
C PRO A 18 16.16 2.04 26.08
N ALA A 19 16.39 3.33 25.83
CA ALA A 19 15.31 4.32 25.86
C ALA A 19 14.54 4.37 24.54
N CYS A 20 15.22 4.66 23.43
CA CYS A 20 14.58 4.91 22.13
C CYS A 20 14.63 3.73 21.14
N THR A 21 15.27 2.61 21.51
CA THR A 21 15.40 1.38 20.72
C THR A 21 16.16 1.49 19.41
N ARG A 22 16.81 2.63 19.13
CA ARG A 22 17.65 2.79 17.94
C ARG A 22 19.04 2.23 18.15
N PHE A 23 19.60 1.64 17.08
CA PHE A 23 20.99 1.19 17.06
C PHE A 23 21.95 2.38 16.95
N HIS A 24 23.08 2.28 17.66
CA HIS A 24 24.16 3.26 17.68
C HIS A 24 25.48 2.56 18.08
N GLU A 25 26.58 3.29 18.03
CA GLU A 25 27.89 2.79 18.43
C GLU A 25 27.93 2.50 19.95
N PRO A 26 28.49 1.36 20.38
CA PRO A 26 28.60 1.01 21.80
C PRO A 26 29.46 1.99 22.60
N GLY A 27 29.12 2.16 23.88
CA GLY A 27 29.90 2.97 24.82
C GLY A 27 29.69 4.49 24.70
N LEU A 28 28.92 4.95 23.71
CA LEU A 28 28.57 6.36 23.54
C LEU A 28 27.16 6.66 24.06
N LEU A 29 26.90 7.95 24.29
CA LEU A 29 25.53 8.45 24.51
C LEU A 29 24.70 8.23 23.25
N CYS A 30 23.43 7.88 23.42
CA CYS A 30 22.54 7.69 22.28
C CYS A 30 22.29 9.03 21.55
N PRO A 31 22.65 9.18 20.26
CA PRO A 31 22.57 10.47 19.56
C PRO A 31 21.14 10.95 19.30
N ARG A 32 20.13 10.11 19.56
CA ARG A 32 18.71 10.44 19.34
C ARG A 32 18.00 10.92 20.58
N CYS A 33 18.37 10.42 21.76
CA CYS A 33 17.63 10.68 22.98
C CYS A 33 18.53 10.91 24.21
N ASP A 34 19.84 11.01 24.00
CA ASP A 34 20.84 11.33 25.02
C ASP A 34 20.85 10.36 26.21
N CYS A 35 20.38 9.13 25.98
CA CYS A 35 20.44 8.07 26.99
C CYS A 35 21.89 7.70 27.25
N GLY A 36 22.24 7.57 28.54
CA GLY A 36 23.54 7.07 29.02
C GLY A 36 23.95 5.75 28.35
N PRO A 37 25.26 5.49 28.18
CA PRO A 37 25.74 4.21 27.68
C PRO A 37 25.37 3.10 28.67
N VAL A 38 24.71 2.06 28.18
CA VAL A 38 24.35 0.88 28.98
C VAL A 38 25.04 -0.35 28.37
N PRO A 39 25.74 -1.17 29.17
CA PRO A 39 26.33 -2.41 28.68
C PRO A 39 25.27 -3.32 28.04
N PRO A 40 25.51 -3.94 26.88
CA PRO A 40 24.54 -4.79 26.20
C PRO A 40 24.03 -5.95 27.06
N GLU A 41 24.86 -6.43 27.99
CA GLU A 41 24.54 -7.51 28.94
C GLU A 41 23.49 -7.07 29.97
N ARG A 42 23.25 -5.75 30.09
CA ARG A 42 22.25 -5.14 30.98
C ARG A 42 21.12 -4.44 30.22
N TYR A 43 20.99 -4.68 28.91
CA TYR A 43 19.99 -4.03 28.06
C TYR A 43 18.55 -4.36 28.46
N GLY A 44 18.22 -5.62 28.73
CA GLY A 44 16.89 -6.03 29.15
C GLY A 44 16.48 -5.42 30.48
N ALA A 45 17.38 -5.42 31.48
CA ALA A 45 17.18 -4.77 32.76
C ALA A 45 17.00 -3.26 32.60
N ALA A 46 17.80 -2.61 31.76
CA ALA A 46 17.64 -1.19 31.45
C ALA A 46 16.30 -0.90 30.76
N ARG A 47 15.84 -1.73 29.81
CA ARG A 47 14.51 -1.62 29.20
C ARG A 47 13.40 -1.71 30.24
N MET A 48 13.50 -2.67 31.16
CA MET A 48 12.53 -2.85 32.25
C MET A 48 12.50 -1.61 33.16
N LEU A 49 13.65 -1.02 33.47
CA LEU A 49 13.73 0.20 34.30
C LEU A 49 13.17 1.44 33.60
N VAL A 50 13.52 1.69 32.33
CA VAL A 50 12.92 2.78 31.54
C VAL A 50 11.40 2.67 31.57
N HIS A 51 10.90 1.45 31.40
CA HIS A 51 9.47 1.21 31.44
C HIS A 51 8.84 1.37 32.82
N ALA A 52 9.58 1.12 33.90
CA ALA A 52 9.17 1.42 35.26
C ALA A 52 9.20 2.94 35.58
N GLY A 53 9.50 3.79 34.59
CA GLY A 53 9.52 5.25 34.74
C GLY A 53 10.88 5.83 35.15
N VAL A 54 11.95 5.02 35.10
CA VAL A 54 13.30 5.56 35.30
C VAL A 54 13.65 6.50 34.16
N ASP A 55 14.04 7.72 34.53
CA ASP A 55 14.45 8.74 33.57
C ASP A 55 15.67 8.29 32.75
N ARG A 56 15.65 8.60 31.44
CA ARG A 56 16.68 8.16 30.48
C ARG A 56 18.08 8.69 30.77
N TYR A 57 18.21 9.84 31.44
CA TYR A 57 19.49 10.42 31.84
C TYR A 57 20.04 9.74 33.09
N ALA A 58 19.16 9.31 34.00
CA ALA A 58 19.54 8.57 35.21
C ALA A 58 19.72 7.06 34.97
N LEU A 59 19.32 6.55 33.79
CA LEU A 59 19.21 5.12 33.54
C LEU A 59 20.53 4.36 33.72
N ALA A 60 21.63 4.87 33.16
CA ALA A 60 22.93 4.20 33.24
C ALA A 60 23.39 4.03 34.70
N ASP A 61 23.30 5.10 35.49
CA ASP A 61 23.64 5.07 36.91
C ASP A 61 22.72 4.09 37.67
N ARG A 62 21.41 4.14 37.42
CA ARG A 62 20.45 3.23 38.07
C ARG A 62 20.73 1.77 37.73
N VAL A 63 21.07 1.47 36.47
CA VAL A 63 21.45 0.12 36.04
C VAL A 63 22.76 -0.33 36.67
N SER A 64 23.74 0.57 36.85
CA SER A 64 25.01 0.24 37.53
C SER A 64 24.82 -0.09 39.01
N LEU A 65 23.87 0.57 39.68
CA LEU A 65 23.58 0.42 41.10
C LEU A 65 22.66 -0.77 41.43
N LEU A 66 22.05 -1.41 40.42
CA LEU A 66 21.22 -2.58 40.64
C LEU A 66 22.03 -3.76 41.18
N PRO A 67 21.57 -4.47 42.23
CA PRO A 67 22.16 -5.73 42.66
C PRO A 67 22.17 -6.76 41.51
N THR A 68 23.24 -7.54 41.39
CA THR A 68 23.42 -8.53 40.32
C THR A 68 22.24 -9.49 40.18
N SER A 69 21.71 -9.99 41.30
CA SER A 69 20.54 -10.87 41.31
C SER A 69 19.27 -10.21 40.73
N MET A 70 19.11 -8.90 40.92
CA MET A 70 17.99 -8.15 40.34
C MET A 70 18.19 -7.92 38.84
N VAL A 71 19.43 -7.62 38.41
CA VAL A 71 19.78 -7.51 36.98
C VAL A 71 19.47 -8.83 36.29
N GLU A 72 19.97 -9.96 36.80
CA GLU A 72 19.75 -11.29 36.23
C GLU A 72 18.26 -11.63 36.13
N ARG A 73 17.47 -11.30 37.17
CA ARG A 73 16.02 -11.52 37.16
C ARG A 73 15.31 -10.69 36.08
N LEU A 74 15.67 -9.40 35.95
CA LEU A 74 15.07 -8.51 34.95
C LEU A 74 15.50 -8.88 33.52
N GLU A 75 16.79 -9.18 33.31
CA GLU A 75 17.31 -9.70 32.04
C GLU A 75 16.61 -11.00 31.65
N SER A 76 16.51 -11.97 32.57
CA SER A 76 15.85 -13.24 32.29
C SER A 76 14.38 -13.04 31.92
N ARG A 77 13.68 -12.11 32.59
CA ARG A 77 12.32 -11.75 32.22
C ARG A 77 12.26 -11.15 30.82
N TYR A 78 13.13 -10.20 30.50
CA TYR A 78 13.19 -9.59 29.17
C TYR A 78 13.57 -10.58 28.06
N ALA A 79 14.54 -11.45 28.31
CA ALA A 79 14.97 -12.48 27.37
C ALA A 79 13.84 -13.44 26.99
N ARG A 80 12.96 -13.83 27.94
CA ARG A 80 11.76 -14.63 27.63
C ARG A 80 10.81 -13.91 26.66
N MET A 81 10.57 -12.62 26.90
CA MET A 81 9.73 -11.78 26.04
C MET A 81 10.35 -11.65 24.63
N TRP A 82 11.67 -11.49 24.57
CA TRP A 82 12.40 -11.40 23.30
C TRP A 82 12.44 -12.73 22.54
N ALA A 83 12.52 -13.87 23.24
CA ALA A 83 12.49 -15.19 22.63
C ALA A 83 11.19 -15.44 21.85
N TYR A 84 10.06 -14.92 22.34
CA TYR A 84 8.80 -14.93 21.61
C TYR A 84 8.88 -14.13 20.31
N VAL A 85 9.40 -12.89 20.36
CA VAL A 85 9.61 -12.06 19.16
C VAL A 85 10.48 -12.78 18.14
N ARG A 86 11.55 -13.44 18.57
CA ARG A 86 12.40 -14.22 17.67
C ARG A 86 11.65 -15.34 16.94
N ARG A 87 10.74 -16.06 17.61
CA ARG A 87 9.90 -17.07 16.96
C ARG A 87 9.01 -16.44 15.89
N LEU A 88 8.44 -15.26 16.16
CA LEU A 88 7.66 -14.52 15.16
C LEU A 88 8.53 -14.11 13.95
N LEU A 89 9.76 -13.66 14.18
CA LEU A 89 10.67 -13.25 13.11
C LEU A 89 11.03 -14.39 12.15
N VAL A 90 11.05 -15.65 12.62
CA VAL A 90 11.19 -16.82 11.73
C VAL A 90 10.03 -16.89 10.73
N GLY A 91 8.80 -16.65 11.18
CA GLY A 91 7.63 -16.57 10.31
C GLY A 91 7.71 -15.39 9.33
N VAL A 92 8.13 -14.21 9.82
CA VAL A 92 8.33 -13.01 8.98
C VAL A 92 9.28 -13.29 7.83
N ARG A 93 10.44 -13.91 8.11
CA ARG A 93 11.45 -14.25 7.11
C ARG A 93 10.91 -15.21 6.04
N ARG A 94 10.02 -16.13 6.41
CA ARG A 94 9.37 -17.04 5.46
C ARG A 94 8.45 -16.28 4.50
N TYR A 95 7.63 -15.35 5.00
CA TYR A 95 6.72 -14.58 4.15
C TYR A 95 7.47 -13.60 3.25
N GLU A 96 8.53 -12.98 3.76
CA GLU A 96 9.34 -11.98 3.05
C GLU A 96 9.92 -12.48 1.72
N GLN A 97 10.18 -13.78 1.59
CA GLN A 97 10.66 -14.39 0.34
C GLN A 97 9.65 -14.30 -0.81
N ALA A 98 8.36 -14.12 -0.49
CA ALA A 98 7.28 -14.00 -1.46
C ALA A 98 6.85 -12.54 -1.71
N LEU A 99 7.47 -11.56 -1.04
CA LEU A 99 7.15 -10.13 -1.16
C LEU A 99 8.12 -9.42 -2.11
N PHE A 100 7.71 -8.26 -2.65
CA PHE A 100 8.58 -7.47 -3.53
C PHE A 100 9.67 -6.75 -2.76
N LEU A 101 9.30 -6.16 -1.62
CA LEU A 101 10.24 -5.46 -0.76
C LEU A 101 10.93 -6.43 0.20
N GLN A 102 12.18 -6.10 0.56
CA GLN A 102 13.00 -6.84 1.54
C GLN A 102 13.31 -5.94 2.73
N GLY A 103 13.75 -6.47 3.87
CA GLY A 103 13.93 -5.77 5.13
C GLY A 103 12.68 -5.68 6.01
N PHE A 104 11.78 -6.67 5.93
CA PHE A 104 10.61 -6.77 6.82
C PHE A 104 10.98 -7.32 8.18
N GLU A 105 11.90 -8.27 8.26
CA GLU A 105 12.40 -8.80 9.53
C GLU A 105 12.88 -7.67 10.46
N GLU A 106 13.75 -6.78 9.97
CA GLU A 106 14.27 -5.67 10.77
C GLU A 106 13.18 -4.67 11.14
N ALA A 107 12.23 -4.40 10.23
CA ALA A 107 11.13 -3.48 10.49
C ALA A 107 10.19 -4.01 11.57
N VAL A 108 9.91 -5.32 11.56
CA VAL A 108 9.11 -5.99 12.58
C VAL A 108 9.86 -6.06 13.90
N GLU A 109 11.14 -6.42 13.88
CA GLU A 109 12.00 -6.43 15.06
C GLU A 109 12.03 -5.06 15.75
N ASP A 110 12.22 -3.98 14.97
CA ASP A 110 12.27 -2.62 15.50
C ASP A 110 10.93 -2.15 16.09
N ARG A 111 9.80 -2.57 15.52
CA ARG A 111 8.47 -2.30 16.09
C ARG A 111 8.27 -3.05 17.40
N TRP A 112 8.65 -4.32 17.46
CA TRP A 112 8.55 -5.11 18.68
C TRP A 112 9.48 -4.61 19.79
N ALA A 113 10.70 -4.20 19.45
CA ALA A 113 11.62 -3.58 20.40
C ALA A 113 10.99 -2.34 21.07
N GLN A 114 10.22 -1.54 20.33
CA GLN A 114 9.50 -0.37 20.84
C GLN A 114 8.32 -0.73 21.75
N ARG A 115 7.60 -1.83 21.44
CA ARG A 115 6.42 -2.28 22.20
C ARG A 115 6.75 -3.05 23.48
N LEU A 116 7.88 -3.74 23.52
CA LEU A 116 8.31 -4.49 24.70
C LEU A 116 8.75 -3.56 25.82
N PRO A 117 8.35 -3.81 27.08
CA PRO A 117 7.85 -5.07 27.62
C PRO A 117 6.32 -5.17 27.82
N TRP A 118 5.51 -4.16 27.49
CA TRP A 118 4.07 -4.17 27.82
C TRP A 118 3.22 -5.12 26.97
N HIS A 119 3.58 -5.32 25.71
CA HIS A 119 2.70 -5.96 24.73
C HIS A 119 3.12 -7.38 24.36
N VAL A 120 3.73 -8.12 25.29
CA VAL A 120 4.00 -9.54 25.04
C VAL A 120 2.66 -10.24 25.02
N PRO A 121 2.26 -10.89 23.91
CA PRO A 121 1.18 -11.85 23.97
C PRO A 121 1.65 -12.87 25.01
N GLU A 122 0.97 -12.95 26.15
CA GLU A 122 1.27 -14.02 27.10
C GLU A 122 1.22 -15.31 26.28
N GLU A 123 2.32 -16.07 26.28
CA GLU A 123 2.27 -17.42 25.76
C GLU A 123 1.28 -18.13 26.66
N GLU A 124 0.03 -18.20 26.22
CA GLU A 124 -0.91 -19.14 26.81
C GLU A 124 -0.17 -20.48 26.72
N PRO A 125 0.15 -21.10 27.87
CA PRO A 125 0.64 -22.47 27.83
C PRO A 125 -0.38 -23.26 27.01
N ALA A 126 0.06 -24.22 26.20
CA ALA A 126 -0.79 -25.06 25.35
C ALA A 126 -1.74 -25.93 26.18
N VAL A 127 -2.64 -25.26 26.92
CA VAL A 127 -3.65 -25.77 27.81
C VAL A 127 -4.95 -25.61 27.04
N GLU A 128 -5.68 -26.72 26.98
CA GLU A 128 -7.00 -26.82 26.37
C GLU A 128 -7.87 -25.65 26.84
N LEU A 129 -8.33 -24.82 25.89
CA LEU A 129 -8.99 -23.54 26.15
C LEU A 129 -10.20 -23.72 27.08
N GLU A 130 -10.11 -23.18 28.30
CA GLU A 130 -11.29 -22.73 29.03
C GLU A 130 -11.71 -21.35 28.52
N GLU A 131 -12.96 -21.26 28.05
CA GLU A 131 -13.57 -20.07 27.46
C GLU A 131 -13.71 -18.95 28.50
N GLY A 132 -12.80 -17.95 28.49
CA GLY A 132 -12.85 -16.95 29.55
C GLY A 132 -11.97 -15.72 29.42
N VAL A 133 -12.11 -14.97 28.32
CA VAL A 133 -11.88 -13.51 28.27
C VAL A 133 -10.46 -13.05 28.66
N HIS A 134 -9.51 -13.23 27.75
CA HIS A 134 -8.58 -12.20 27.29
C HIS A 134 -8.00 -12.66 25.94
N THR A 135 -8.73 -12.42 24.85
CA THR A 135 -8.19 -12.71 23.51
C THR A 135 -6.87 -11.97 23.32
N ALA A 136 -5.76 -12.69 23.41
CA ALA A 136 -4.44 -12.21 23.07
C ALA A 136 -4.53 -11.58 21.68
N VAL A 137 -4.29 -10.27 21.57
CA VAL A 137 -4.32 -9.60 20.28
C VAL A 137 -3.18 -10.20 19.45
N PRO A 138 -3.48 -11.00 18.42
CA PRO A 138 -2.42 -11.64 17.65
C PRO A 138 -1.56 -10.55 17.03
N ALA A 139 -0.24 -10.79 16.98
CA ALA A 139 0.70 -9.90 16.32
C ALA A 139 0.16 -9.51 14.94
N LEU A 140 -0.11 -8.21 14.73
CA LEU A 140 -0.70 -7.73 13.48
C LEU A 140 0.26 -7.92 12.32
N GLU A 141 1.56 -7.78 12.55
CA GLU A 141 2.57 -7.83 11.48
C GLU A 141 2.62 -9.20 10.76
N PRO A 142 2.69 -10.37 11.43
CA PRO A 142 2.58 -11.65 10.74
C PRO A 142 1.29 -11.82 9.93
N ARG A 143 0.14 -11.33 10.44
CA ARG A 143 -1.14 -11.39 9.71
C ARG A 143 -1.13 -10.50 8.47
N TRP A 144 -0.55 -9.30 8.58
CA TRP A 144 -0.33 -8.40 7.45
C TRP A 144 0.54 -9.06 6.38
N LEU A 145 1.66 -9.69 6.77
CA LEU A 145 2.54 -10.36 5.81
C LEU A 145 1.85 -11.54 5.13
N ALA A 146 1.15 -12.39 5.87
CA ALA A 146 0.39 -13.49 5.28
C ALA A 146 -0.65 -12.98 4.27
N ALA A 147 -1.43 -11.96 4.64
CA ALA A 147 -2.42 -11.36 3.73
C ALA A 147 -1.77 -10.70 2.49
N LEU A 148 -0.59 -10.09 2.64
CA LEU A 148 0.16 -9.54 1.51
C LEU A 148 0.61 -10.63 0.55
N VAL A 149 1.07 -11.77 1.06
CA VAL A 149 1.44 -12.94 0.25
C VAL A 149 0.21 -13.45 -0.53
N ASP A 150 -0.93 -13.61 0.13
CA ASP A 150 -2.19 -14.03 -0.54
C ASP A 150 -2.60 -13.05 -1.66
N VAL A 151 -2.44 -11.75 -1.44
CA VAL A 151 -2.70 -10.73 -2.47
C VAL A 151 -1.72 -10.85 -3.63
N HIS A 152 -0.45 -11.17 -3.39
CA HIS A 152 0.51 -11.41 -4.46
C HIS A 152 0.24 -12.68 -5.27
N GLU A 153 -0.40 -13.69 -4.71
CA GLU A 153 -0.80 -14.85 -5.51
C GLU A 153 -1.90 -14.51 -6.54
N GLY A 154 -2.58 -13.37 -6.35
CA GLY A 154 -3.53 -12.80 -7.32
C GLY A 154 -4.98 -13.28 -7.14
N THR A 155 -5.23 -14.16 -6.18
CA THR A 155 -6.56 -14.63 -5.80
C THR A 155 -6.83 -14.43 -4.30
N PRO A 156 -6.71 -13.20 -3.78
CA PRO A 156 -6.90 -12.98 -2.36
C PRO A 156 -8.34 -13.20 -1.92
N SER A 157 -8.51 -13.70 -0.70
CA SER A 157 -9.79 -13.70 0.00
C SER A 157 -10.23 -12.27 0.34
N HIS A 158 -11.51 -12.09 0.68
CA HIS A 158 -12.01 -10.79 1.14
C HIS A 158 -11.30 -10.33 2.43
N GLU A 159 -11.06 -11.26 3.36
CA GLU A 159 -10.35 -10.96 4.61
C GLU A 159 -8.89 -10.52 4.34
N ALA A 160 -8.19 -11.20 3.42
CA ALA A 160 -6.84 -10.81 3.04
C ALA A 160 -6.81 -9.41 2.42
N LEU A 161 -7.77 -9.10 1.54
CA LEU A 161 -7.91 -7.75 0.97
C LEU A 161 -8.15 -6.70 2.06
N ASP A 162 -9.10 -6.93 2.97
CA ASP A 162 -9.39 -6.00 4.08
C ASP A 162 -8.15 -5.77 4.95
N MET A 163 -7.42 -6.85 5.26
CA MET A 163 -6.19 -6.78 6.04
C MET A 163 -5.11 -5.95 5.34
N VAL A 164 -4.91 -6.15 4.04
CA VAL A 164 -3.95 -5.37 3.24
C VAL A 164 -4.39 -3.91 3.10
N LEU A 165 -5.69 -3.61 3.07
CA LEU A 165 -6.18 -2.25 3.11
C LEU A 165 -5.78 -1.54 4.43
N THR A 166 -5.79 -2.24 5.57
CA THR A 166 -5.29 -1.66 6.83
C THR A 166 -3.79 -1.35 6.79
N CYS A 167 -3.01 -2.12 6.01
CA CYS A 167 -1.57 -1.87 5.85
C CYS A 167 -1.29 -0.53 5.17
N LEU A 168 -2.22 0.00 4.37
CA LEU A 168 -2.05 1.31 3.74
C LEU A 168 -1.91 2.43 4.77
N GLU A 169 -2.40 2.28 6.00
CA GLU A 169 -2.22 3.30 7.04
C GLU A 169 -0.76 3.43 7.52
N ASP A 170 0.09 2.46 7.24
CA ASP A 170 1.52 2.53 7.54
C ASP A 170 2.28 3.37 6.50
N ASP A 171 3.08 4.35 6.93
CA ASP A 171 3.97 5.13 6.05
C ASP A 171 5.31 4.43 5.74
N GLY A 172 5.51 3.27 6.34
CA GLY A 172 6.71 2.45 6.23
C GLY A 172 6.64 1.44 5.07
N ARG A 173 7.36 0.33 5.27
CA ARG A 173 7.52 -0.72 4.27
C ARG A 173 6.22 -1.48 3.99
N PHE A 174 5.36 -1.66 5.00
CA PHE A 174 4.08 -2.36 4.84
C PHE A 174 3.12 -1.60 3.94
N GLY A 175 3.00 -0.28 4.12
CA GLY A 175 2.17 0.54 3.24
C GLY A 175 2.69 0.59 1.81
N CYS A 176 4.02 0.67 1.63
CA CYS A 176 4.64 0.62 0.30
C CYS A 176 4.32 -0.72 -0.38
N GLU A 177 4.53 -1.85 0.30
CA GLU A 177 4.23 -3.18 -0.23
C GLU A 177 2.75 -3.35 -0.55
N ALA A 178 1.86 -2.91 0.34
CA ALA A 178 0.41 -2.94 0.12
C ALA A 178 0.00 -2.14 -1.12
N ALA A 179 0.59 -0.95 -1.32
CA ALA A 179 0.33 -0.14 -2.52
C ALA A 179 0.77 -0.86 -3.80
N LEU A 180 1.93 -1.53 -3.79
CA LEU A 180 2.41 -2.33 -4.93
C LEU A 180 1.53 -3.57 -5.17
N ALA A 181 1.16 -4.28 -4.11
CA ALA A 181 0.36 -5.51 -4.17
C ALA A 181 -1.06 -5.26 -4.68
N LEU A 182 -1.75 -4.26 -4.12
CA LEU A 182 -3.14 -3.93 -4.47
C LEU A 182 -3.29 -3.42 -5.90
N THR A 183 -2.24 -2.82 -6.45
CA THR A 183 -2.26 -2.27 -7.81
C THR A 183 -1.88 -3.30 -8.87
N ARG A 184 -1.62 -4.56 -8.52
CA ARG A 184 -1.34 -5.61 -9.51
C ARG A 184 -2.53 -5.88 -10.42
N TRP A 185 -2.29 -6.29 -11.67
CA TRP A 185 -3.36 -6.38 -12.68
C TRP A 185 -4.45 -7.39 -12.31
N ARG A 186 -4.09 -8.48 -11.63
CA ARG A 186 -5.02 -9.50 -11.14
C ARG A 186 -5.88 -9.03 -9.96
N VAL A 187 -5.36 -8.08 -9.18
CA VAL A 187 -5.96 -7.65 -7.90
C VAL A 187 -6.73 -6.34 -8.08
N TRP A 188 -6.20 -5.42 -8.88
CA TRP A 188 -6.67 -4.05 -9.03
C TRP A 188 -8.18 -3.94 -9.30
N PRO A 189 -8.81 -4.75 -10.18
CA PRO A 189 -10.25 -4.67 -10.39
C PRO A 189 -11.08 -4.92 -9.12
N ARG A 190 -10.63 -5.85 -8.26
CA ARG A 190 -11.29 -6.16 -6.98
C ARG A 190 -10.99 -5.06 -5.95
N ALA A 191 -9.73 -4.68 -5.81
CA ALA A 191 -9.31 -3.64 -4.88
C ALA A 191 -10.04 -2.32 -5.20
N HIS A 192 -10.01 -1.85 -6.45
CA HIS A 192 -10.69 -0.62 -6.85
C HIS A 192 -12.19 -0.65 -6.55
N GLY A 193 -12.86 -1.80 -6.69
CA GLY A 193 -14.27 -1.97 -6.32
C GLY A 193 -14.55 -1.73 -4.83
N ALA A 194 -13.58 -2.04 -3.96
CA ALA A 194 -13.65 -1.85 -2.51
C ALA A 194 -13.42 -0.39 -2.05
N ARG A 195 -13.39 0.58 -2.97
CA ARG A 195 -13.20 2.01 -2.70
C ARG A 195 -11.90 2.34 -1.96
N VAL A 196 -10.78 1.73 -2.40
CA VAL A 196 -9.47 2.03 -1.82
C VAL A 196 -9.16 3.52 -1.91
N ALA A 197 -8.46 4.05 -0.91
CA ALA A 197 -7.90 5.39 -0.91
C ALA A 197 -6.81 5.51 -1.99
N THR A 198 -7.19 5.81 -3.23
CA THR A 198 -6.28 5.92 -4.38
C THR A 198 -5.20 6.98 -4.17
N GLU A 199 -5.52 8.09 -3.50
CA GLU A 199 -4.55 9.12 -3.10
C GLU A 199 -3.46 8.56 -2.17
N ARG A 200 -3.86 7.69 -1.24
CA ARG A 200 -2.94 7.02 -0.31
C ARG A 200 -2.01 6.07 -1.05
N ILE A 201 -2.55 5.25 -1.96
CA ILE A 201 -1.76 4.39 -2.83
C ILE A 201 -0.76 5.21 -3.65
N ALA A 202 -1.20 6.29 -4.29
CA ALA A 202 -0.32 7.13 -5.12
C ALA A 202 0.84 7.72 -4.30
N ARG A 203 0.58 8.20 -3.08
CA ARG A 203 1.63 8.69 -2.17
C ARG A 203 2.62 7.59 -1.80
N LEU A 204 2.14 6.41 -1.42
CA LEU A 204 2.99 5.27 -1.04
C LEU A 204 3.78 4.72 -2.22
N ALA A 205 3.19 4.69 -3.41
CA ALA A 205 3.88 4.32 -4.65
C ALA A 205 5.02 5.30 -4.97
N ARG A 206 4.83 6.62 -4.78
CA ARG A 206 5.95 7.59 -4.90
C ARG A 206 7.02 7.38 -3.84
N ALA A 207 6.63 7.11 -2.59
CA ALA A 207 7.59 6.78 -1.55
C ALA A 207 8.39 5.51 -1.89
N ALA A 208 7.73 4.49 -2.43
CA ALA A 208 8.37 3.26 -2.87
C ALA A 208 9.35 3.52 -4.03
N PHE A 209 8.94 4.30 -5.04
CA PHE A 209 9.80 4.68 -6.17
C PHE A 209 11.10 5.35 -5.71
N ALA A 210 11.02 6.23 -4.70
CA ALA A 210 12.18 6.95 -4.18
C ALA A 210 13.07 6.10 -3.25
N ARG A 211 12.49 5.18 -2.48
CA ARG A 211 13.21 4.40 -1.45
C ARG A 211 13.74 3.05 -1.96
N PHE A 212 13.10 2.48 -2.99
CA PHE A 212 13.32 1.12 -3.49
C PHE A 212 13.47 1.15 -5.02
N PRO A 213 14.61 1.66 -5.53
CA PRO A 213 14.82 1.82 -6.97
C PRO A 213 14.71 0.52 -7.76
N GLU A 214 15.05 -0.62 -7.15
CA GLU A 214 14.87 -1.97 -7.72
C GLU A 214 13.40 -2.31 -8.01
N GLN A 215 12.46 -1.65 -7.34
CA GLN A 215 11.02 -1.76 -7.59
C GLN A 215 10.46 -0.56 -8.36
N GLY A 216 11.31 0.27 -8.98
CA GLY A 216 10.92 1.52 -9.63
C GLY A 216 9.82 1.34 -10.69
N THR A 217 9.93 0.33 -11.55
CA THR A 217 8.90 0.03 -12.56
C THR A 217 7.56 -0.36 -11.94
N ARG A 218 7.54 -1.22 -10.90
CA ARG A 218 6.31 -1.59 -10.18
C ARG A 218 5.68 -0.39 -9.49
N ALA A 219 6.50 0.44 -8.86
CA ALA A 219 6.06 1.67 -8.22
C ALA A 219 5.45 2.66 -9.22
N ALA A 220 6.02 2.77 -10.43
CA ALA A 220 5.46 3.58 -11.51
C ALA A 220 4.11 3.06 -12.01
N VAL A 221 3.96 1.73 -12.17
CA VAL A 221 2.67 1.08 -12.47
C VAL A 221 1.65 1.39 -11.38
N ALA A 222 2.02 1.20 -10.11
CA ALA A 222 1.15 1.45 -8.97
C ALA A 222 0.65 2.89 -8.93
N TRP A 223 1.55 3.86 -9.14
CA TRP A 223 1.22 5.28 -9.18
C TRP A 223 0.26 5.61 -10.34
N MET A 224 0.54 5.10 -11.54
CA MET A 224 -0.28 5.39 -12.71
C MET A 224 -1.69 4.79 -12.58
N ARG A 225 -1.81 3.56 -12.07
CA ARG A 225 -3.12 2.94 -11.82
C ARG A 225 -3.93 3.68 -10.77
N ALA A 226 -3.28 4.10 -9.69
CA ALA A 226 -3.94 4.82 -8.60
C ALA A 226 -4.45 6.21 -9.03
N THR A 227 -3.67 6.93 -9.85
CA THR A 227 -4.00 8.31 -10.25
C THR A 227 -4.82 8.38 -11.53
N GLY A 228 -4.62 7.46 -12.47
CA GLY A 228 -5.12 7.55 -13.84
C GLY A 228 -4.56 8.76 -14.62
N GLN A 229 -3.49 9.39 -14.12
CA GLN A 229 -2.91 10.60 -14.70
C GLN A 229 -1.71 10.27 -15.59
N ALA A 230 -1.36 11.23 -16.46
CA ALA A 230 -0.12 11.15 -17.23
C ALA A 230 1.08 11.17 -16.25
N PRO A 231 2.03 10.22 -16.38
CA PRO A 231 3.18 10.13 -15.50
C PRO A 231 4.19 11.24 -15.78
N ASP A 232 4.94 11.61 -14.75
CA ASP A 232 6.12 12.46 -14.90
C ASP A 232 7.22 11.72 -15.69
N ALA A 233 8.24 12.47 -16.15
CA ALA A 233 9.26 11.94 -17.05
C ALA A 233 10.04 10.74 -16.47
N ASP A 234 10.32 10.75 -15.16
CA ASP A 234 11.00 9.68 -14.42
C ASP A 234 10.15 8.40 -14.38
N LEU A 235 8.87 8.51 -14.02
CA LEU A 235 7.94 7.39 -14.03
C LEU A 235 7.70 6.85 -15.45
N LEU A 236 7.58 7.73 -16.43
CA LEU A 236 7.39 7.35 -17.84
C LEU A 236 8.59 6.56 -18.35
N LEU A 237 9.81 6.97 -18.00
CA LEU A 237 11.02 6.24 -18.33
C LEU A 237 11.00 4.84 -17.72
N ALA A 238 10.72 4.75 -16.41
CA ALA A 238 10.64 3.46 -15.70
C ALA A 238 9.56 2.52 -16.29
N LEU A 239 8.43 3.05 -16.74
CA LEU A 239 7.37 2.28 -17.41
C LEU A 239 7.83 1.76 -18.78
N ARG A 240 8.56 2.58 -19.55
CA ARG A 240 9.08 2.19 -20.88
C ARG A 240 10.15 1.12 -20.77
N GLU A 241 11.06 1.27 -19.81
CA GLU A 241 12.05 0.22 -19.50
C GLU A 241 11.35 -1.06 -19.05
N GLY A 242 10.25 -0.93 -18.30
CA GLY A 242 9.40 -2.02 -17.85
C GLY A 242 8.79 -2.89 -18.96
N LEU A 243 8.61 -2.37 -20.17
CA LEU A 243 8.14 -3.16 -21.31
C LEU A 243 9.12 -4.30 -21.69
N ASN A 244 10.39 -4.17 -21.31
CA ASN A 244 11.44 -5.17 -21.56
C ASN A 244 11.85 -5.94 -20.28
N HIS A 245 11.10 -5.79 -19.18
CA HIS A 245 11.43 -6.42 -17.90
C HIS A 245 11.38 -7.97 -18.00
N PRO A 246 12.23 -8.76 -17.29
CA PRO A 246 12.21 -10.23 -17.37
C PRO A 246 10.90 -10.87 -16.90
N ASP A 247 10.25 -10.29 -15.89
CA ASP A 247 8.93 -10.72 -15.41
C ASP A 247 7.82 -10.38 -16.42
N ALA A 248 7.14 -11.41 -16.93
CA ALA A 248 6.04 -11.29 -17.89
C ALA A 248 4.82 -10.55 -17.33
N ASP A 249 4.53 -10.70 -16.04
CA ASP A 249 3.44 -9.97 -15.40
C ASP A 249 3.76 -8.48 -15.39
N LEU A 250 4.97 -8.08 -14.98
CA LEU A 250 5.34 -6.68 -14.96
C LEU A 250 5.36 -6.05 -16.36
N ARG A 251 5.85 -6.76 -17.39
CA ARG A 251 5.76 -6.28 -18.79
C ARG A 251 4.31 -6.01 -19.19
N PHE A 252 3.41 -6.94 -18.87
CA PHE A 252 1.98 -6.80 -19.16
C PHE A 252 1.37 -5.62 -18.40
N GLU A 253 1.77 -5.40 -17.15
CA GLU A 253 1.33 -4.23 -16.38
C GLU A 253 1.78 -2.92 -16.98
N CYS A 254 3.03 -2.83 -17.42
CA CYS A 254 3.56 -1.67 -18.14
C CYS A 254 2.82 -1.45 -19.47
N ALA A 255 2.51 -2.52 -20.21
CA ALA A 255 1.73 -2.43 -21.44
C ALA A 255 0.31 -1.92 -21.20
N LEU A 256 -0.35 -2.36 -20.13
CA LEU A 256 -1.67 -1.83 -19.72
C LEU A 256 -1.60 -0.34 -19.37
N CYS A 257 -0.57 0.06 -18.62
CA CYS A 257 -0.31 1.43 -18.20
C CYS A 257 -0.01 2.37 -19.38
N LEU A 258 0.91 1.96 -20.26
CA LEU A 258 1.30 2.72 -21.45
C LEU A 258 0.31 2.57 -22.61
N GLN A 259 -0.65 1.67 -22.48
CA GLN A 259 -1.62 1.33 -23.50
C GLN A 259 -0.95 0.87 -24.80
N ASP A 260 0.11 0.09 -24.66
CA ASP A 260 0.92 -0.43 -25.76
C ASP A 260 0.15 -1.49 -26.54
N GLU A 261 -0.38 -1.11 -27.70
CA GLU A 261 -1.31 -1.95 -28.46
C GLU A 261 -0.68 -3.26 -28.94
N ASP A 262 0.59 -3.23 -29.35
CA ASP A 262 1.31 -4.42 -29.81
C ASP A 262 1.48 -5.46 -28.69
N SER A 263 1.98 -5.04 -27.52
CA SER A 263 2.12 -5.95 -26.37
C SER A 263 0.78 -6.49 -25.88
N LEU A 264 -0.27 -5.66 -25.89
CA LEU A 264 -1.61 -6.10 -25.51
C LEU A 264 -2.19 -7.09 -26.52
N LEU A 265 -2.01 -6.88 -27.82
CA LEU A 265 -2.44 -7.83 -28.86
C LEU A 265 -1.69 -9.16 -28.78
N ALA A 266 -0.42 -9.14 -28.39
CA ALA A 266 0.33 -10.37 -28.10
C ALA A 266 -0.24 -11.07 -26.86
N ALA A 267 -0.61 -10.32 -25.81
CA ALA A 267 -1.20 -10.87 -24.59
C ALA A 267 -2.60 -11.48 -24.80
N VAL A 268 -3.36 -11.05 -25.82
CA VAL A 268 -4.65 -11.69 -26.19
C VAL A 268 -4.48 -13.17 -26.56
N GLU A 269 -3.30 -13.58 -27.03
CA GLU A 269 -2.98 -14.97 -27.40
C GLU A 269 -2.26 -15.73 -26.28
N SER A 270 -2.16 -15.13 -25.09
CA SER A 270 -1.57 -15.78 -23.93
C SER A 270 -2.36 -17.03 -23.54
N THR A 271 -1.65 -18.09 -23.13
CA THR A 271 -2.26 -19.30 -22.55
C THR A 271 -2.92 -19.02 -21.19
N ASP A 272 -2.44 -18.00 -20.47
CA ASP A 272 -3.12 -17.46 -19.30
C ASP A 272 -4.41 -16.74 -19.72
N LEU A 273 -5.55 -17.42 -19.53
CA LEU A 273 -6.88 -16.92 -19.88
C LEU A 273 -7.20 -15.59 -19.20
N ALA A 274 -6.80 -15.40 -17.94
CA ALA A 274 -7.07 -14.16 -17.21
C ALA A 274 -6.30 -12.99 -17.83
N ARG A 275 -5.05 -13.22 -18.26
CA ARG A 275 -4.24 -12.21 -18.95
C ARG A 275 -4.84 -11.86 -20.31
N ALA A 276 -5.26 -12.87 -21.07
CA ALA A 276 -5.90 -12.69 -22.37
C ALA A 276 -7.23 -11.91 -22.24
N GLU A 277 -8.05 -12.22 -21.24
CA GLU A 277 -9.29 -11.49 -20.93
C GLU A 277 -9.04 -10.03 -20.56
N GLU A 278 -8.04 -9.76 -19.73
CA GLU A 278 -7.70 -8.39 -19.34
C GLU A 278 -7.15 -7.59 -20.52
N ALA A 279 -6.33 -8.20 -21.38
CA ALA A 279 -5.83 -7.59 -22.61
C ALA A 279 -6.98 -7.24 -23.57
N ARG A 280 -7.92 -8.18 -23.79
CA ARG A 280 -9.13 -7.95 -24.58
C ARG A 280 -9.96 -6.80 -24.00
N ARG A 281 -10.15 -6.78 -22.68
CA ARG A 281 -10.88 -5.72 -21.99
C ARG A 281 -10.25 -4.36 -22.21
N ALA A 282 -8.93 -4.25 -22.02
CA ALA A 282 -8.20 -3.02 -22.21
C ALA A 282 -8.32 -2.51 -23.66
N LEU A 283 -8.07 -3.37 -24.64
CA LEU A 283 -8.14 -3.03 -26.07
C LEU A 283 -9.58 -2.70 -26.53
N ALA A 284 -10.58 -3.45 -26.06
CA ALA A 284 -11.98 -3.23 -26.39
C ALA A 284 -12.49 -1.89 -25.83
N SER A 285 -12.14 -1.56 -24.58
CA SER A 285 -12.54 -0.29 -23.95
C SER A 285 -12.03 0.95 -24.69
N ARG A 286 -10.92 0.80 -25.42
CA ARG A 286 -10.30 1.83 -26.28
C ARG A 286 -10.85 1.82 -27.71
N GLY A 287 -11.59 0.78 -28.11
CA GLY A 287 -12.02 0.60 -29.48
C GLY A 287 -10.87 0.30 -30.45
N SER A 288 -9.89 -0.51 -30.04
CA SER A 288 -8.78 -0.93 -30.92
C SER A 288 -9.29 -1.54 -32.22
N VAL A 289 -8.91 -0.93 -33.35
CA VAL A 289 -9.27 -1.42 -34.70
C VAL A 289 -8.62 -2.77 -34.96
N ARG A 290 -7.36 -2.95 -34.55
CA ARG A 290 -6.62 -4.21 -34.74
C ARG A 290 -7.24 -5.36 -33.95
N LEU A 291 -7.77 -5.11 -32.75
CA LEU A 291 -8.56 -6.10 -32.03
C LEU A 291 -9.82 -6.49 -32.81
N LEU A 292 -10.51 -5.52 -33.41
CA LEU A 292 -11.72 -5.79 -34.20
C LEU A 292 -11.42 -6.53 -35.50
N GLU A 293 -10.31 -6.24 -36.17
CA GLU A 293 -9.83 -7.01 -37.33
C GLU A 293 -9.47 -8.45 -36.94
N ARG A 294 -8.86 -8.62 -35.75
CA ARG A 294 -8.57 -9.94 -35.19
C ARG A 294 -9.84 -10.69 -34.82
N MET A 295 -10.80 -10.02 -34.19
CA MET A 295 -12.15 -10.52 -33.92
C MET A 295 -12.82 -10.98 -35.19
N ALA A 296 -12.79 -10.12 -36.22
CA ALA A 296 -13.34 -10.42 -37.52
C ALA A 296 -12.65 -11.67 -38.05
N SER A 297 -11.32 -11.73 -38.15
CA SER A 297 -10.60 -12.83 -38.80
C SER A 297 -10.59 -14.17 -38.06
N ARG A 298 -10.59 -14.20 -36.72
CA ARG A 298 -10.38 -15.44 -35.93
C ARG A 298 -11.33 -15.63 -34.76
N GLY A 299 -12.07 -14.59 -34.36
CA GLY A 299 -12.85 -14.61 -33.13
C GLY A 299 -14.04 -15.56 -33.21
N ASP A 300 -14.26 -16.31 -32.13
CA ASP A 300 -15.50 -17.04 -31.93
C ASP A 300 -16.62 -16.12 -31.38
N ALA A 301 -17.80 -16.69 -31.20
CA ALA A 301 -18.97 -15.99 -30.66
C ALA A 301 -18.72 -15.41 -29.26
N ASP A 302 -18.06 -16.17 -28.38
CA ASP A 302 -17.87 -15.75 -26.99
C ASP A 302 -16.85 -14.61 -26.90
N PHE A 303 -15.77 -14.69 -27.68
CA PHE A 303 -14.82 -13.61 -27.90
C PHE A 303 -15.52 -12.34 -28.40
N ALA A 304 -16.39 -12.46 -29.40
CA ALA A 304 -17.10 -11.30 -29.94
C ALA A 304 -18.08 -10.68 -28.93
N LEU A 305 -18.80 -11.49 -28.15
CA LEU A 305 -19.65 -10.99 -27.07
C LEU A 305 -18.84 -10.29 -25.98
N ASP A 306 -17.68 -10.85 -25.63
CA ASP A 306 -16.78 -10.30 -24.63
C ASP A 306 -16.28 -8.91 -25.03
N VAL A 307 -15.82 -8.75 -26.28
CA VAL A 307 -15.41 -7.46 -26.84
C VAL A 307 -16.57 -6.48 -26.88
N LEU A 308 -17.74 -6.90 -27.37
CA LEU A 308 -18.93 -6.06 -27.49
C LEU A 308 -19.41 -5.45 -26.17
N ARG A 309 -19.42 -6.24 -25.10
CA ARG A 309 -19.84 -5.79 -23.76
C ARG A 309 -18.97 -4.66 -23.22
N ARG A 310 -17.76 -4.49 -23.77
CA ARG A 310 -16.73 -3.56 -23.28
C ARG A 310 -16.42 -2.43 -24.25
N LEU A 311 -17.04 -2.41 -25.43
CA LEU A 311 -16.88 -1.31 -26.37
C LEU A 311 -17.36 0.00 -25.76
N PRO A 312 -16.70 1.13 -26.09
CA PRO A 312 -17.17 2.44 -25.68
C PRO A 312 -18.56 2.73 -26.26
N ALA A 313 -19.28 3.65 -25.64
CA ALA A 313 -20.65 4.01 -26.04
C ALA A 313 -20.75 4.51 -27.50
N GLN A 314 -19.68 5.12 -28.01
CA GLN A 314 -19.53 5.42 -29.43
C GLN A 314 -18.77 4.28 -30.07
N ALA A 315 -19.45 3.48 -30.90
CA ALA A 315 -18.83 2.34 -31.55
C ALA A 315 -17.68 2.82 -32.47
N PRO A 316 -16.47 2.25 -32.33
CA PRO A 316 -15.35 2.58 -33.19
C PRO A 316 -15.62 2.14 -34.64
N PRO A 317 -14.96 2.77 -35.63
CA PRO A 317 -15.06 2.35 -37.02
C PRO A 317 -14.65 0.87 -37.16
N GLY A 318 -15.37 0.13 -37.99
CA GLY A 318 -15.13 -1.30 -38.21
C GLY A 318 -15.82 -2.24 -37.20
N ALA A 319 -16.36 -1.75 -36.09
CA ALA A 319 -17.05 -2.60 -35.10
C ALA A 319 -18.23 -3.36 -35.73
N LEU A 320 -19.08 -2.68 -36.48
CA LEU A 320 -20.21 -3.33 -37.16
C LEU A 320 -19.74 -4.36 -38.20
N SER A 321 -18.74 -4.02 -39.00
CA SER A 321 -18.19 -4.93 -40.02
C SER A 321 -17.60 -6.19 -39.38
N ALA A 322 -16.86 -6.04 -38.28
CA ALA A 322 -16.30 -7.17 -37.55
C ALA A 322 -17.38 -8.08 -36.97
N LEU A 323 -18.50 -7.51 -36.49
CA LEU A 323 -19.63 -8.30 -35.99
C LEU A 323 -20.36 -9.06 -37.09
N LEU A 324 -20.57 -8.44 -38.24
CA LEU A 324 -21.15 -9.11 -39.39
C LEU A 324 -20.25 -10.26 -39.83
N ALA A 325 -18.94 -10.02 -39.91
CA ALA A 325 -17.95 -11.05 -40.28
C ALA A 325 -17.90 -12.24 -39.31
N VAL A 326 -18.14 -12.04 -38.01
CA VAL A 326 -18.29 -13.14 -37.04
C VAL A 326 -19.65 -13.83 -37.21
N SER A 327 -20.72 -13.05 -37.42
CA SER A 327 -22.07 -13.61 -37.60
C SER A 327 -22.21 -14.48 -38.83
N ASP A 328 -21.42 -14.22 -39.88
CA ASP A 328 -21.47 -14.97 -41.13
C ASP A 328 -20.85 -16.38 -41.01
N ARG A 329 -20.08 -16.66 -39.96
CA ARG A 329 -19.42 -17.98 -39.75
C ARG A 329 -19.85 -18.72 -38.51
N VAL A 330 -20.48 -18.05 -37.55
CA VAL A 330 -21.11 -18.74 -36.42
C VAL A 330 -22.55 -19.09 -36.82
N GLU A 331 -22.77 -20.33 -37.24
CA GLU A 331 -24.12 -20.85 -37.48
C GLU A 331 -24.96 -20.85 -36.19
N GLY A 332 -26.22 -20.39 -36.27
CA GLY A 332 -27.21 -20.52 -35.19
C GLY A 332 -27.64 -19.22 -34.49
N ASP A 333 -28.12 -19.36 -33.25
CA ASP A 333 -28.92 -18.36 -32.50
C ASP A 333 -28.13 -17.14 -31.98
N TRP A 334 -26.98 -16.87 -32.58
CA TRP A 334 -26.10 -15.73 -32.32
C TRP A 334 -26.84 -14.39 -32.34
N ARG A 335 -27.71 -14.20 -33.34
CA ARG A 335 -28.52 -12.97 -33.47
C ARG A 335 -29.41 -12.76 -32.23
N ARG A 336 -30.04 -13.81 -31.69
CA ARG A 336 -30.85 -13.68 -30.45
C ARG A 336 -29.97 -13.36 -29.25
N ARG A 337 -28.82 -14.01 -29.09
CA ARG A 337 -27.87 -13.73 -27.99
C ARG A 337 -27.34 -12.29 -28.02
N CYS A 338 -27.02 -11.75 -29.19
CA CYS A 338 -26.58 -10.37 -29.34
C CYS A 338 -27.70 -9.35 -29.08
N MET A 339 -28.90 -9.62 -29.59
CA MET A 339 -30.06 -8.72 -29.46
C MET A 339 -30.66 -8.72 -28.04
N ALA A 340 -30.53 -9.81 -27.29
CA ALA A 340 -30.91 -9.88 -25.88
C ALA A 340 -29.92 -9.17 -24.93
N GLY A 341 -28.73 -8.82 -25.43
CA GLY A 341 -27.68 -8.13 -24.69
C GLY A 341 -27.76 -6.58 -24.70
N PRO A 342 -26.73 -5.89 -24.18
CA PRO A 342 -26.72 -4.43 -24.00
C PRO A 342 -26.89 -3.60 -25.30
N MET A 343 -26.82 -4.21 -26.48
CA MET A 343 -27.16 -3.61 -27.78
C MET A 343 -28.60 -3.07 -27.86
N ALA A 344 -29.53 -3.60 -27.05
CA ALA A 344 -30.89 -3.06 -26.96
C ALA A 344 -30.95 -1.58 -26.50
N GLY A 345 -29.86 -1.06 -25.91
CA GLY A 345 -29.71 0.36 -25.56
C GLY A 345 -29.23 1.24 -26.73
N LEU A 346 -28.41 0.69 -27.64
CA LEU A 346 -27.87 1.42 -28.79
C LEU A 346 -28.94 1.67 -29.86
N SER A 347 -29.86 0.73 -30.06
CA SER A 347 -30.99 0.90 -31.00
C SER A 347 -32.03 1.93 -30.51
N ARG A 348 -32.17 2.14 -29.20
CA ARG A 348 -33.11 3.12 -28.61
C ARG A 348 -32.68 4.58 -28.76
N GLY A 349 -31.44 4.84 -29.20
CA GLY A 349 -30.94 6.19 -29.51
C GLY A 349 -31.44 6.75 -30.85
N CYS A 350 -31.97 5.89 -31.74
CA CYS A 350 -32.46 6.29 -33.05
C CYS A 350 -33.98 6.59 -32.99
N ARG A 351 -34.37 7.74 -32.43
CA ARG A 351 -35.75 8.26 -32.64
C ARG A 351 -35.80 8.98 -33.99
N ARG A 352 -36.54 8.44 -34.95
CA ARG A 352 -37.06 9.19 -36.11
C ARG A 352 -37.81 10.42 -35.59
N ARG A 353 -37.23 11.62 -35.69
CA ARG A 353 -37.98 12.87 -35.81
C ARG A 353 -37.78 13.36 -37.25
N ASN A 354 -38.86 13.38 -38.02
CA ASN A 354 -38.98 14.04 -39.33
C ASN A 354 -37.93 13.68 -40.38
N GLY A 355 -37.83 12.40 -40.75
CA GLY A 355 -37.22 11.99 -42.03
C GLY A 355 -35.72 12.28 -42.23
N ARG A 356 -34.98 12.75 -41.22
CA ARG A 356 -33.53 12.90 -41.27
C ARG A 356 -32.87 12.13 -40.13
N CYS A 357 -31.97 11.21 -40.48
CA CYS A 357 -31.16 10.48 -39.50
C CYS A 357 -30.09 11.43 -38.93
N GLY A 358 -30.32 11.97 -37.74
CA GLY A 358 -29.34 12.74 -36.98
C GLY A 358 -29.10 12.11 -35.62
N TRP A 359 -27.83 11.80 -35.31
CA TRP A 359 -27.43 11.33 -33.99
C TRP A 359 -27.51 12.48 -32.99
N ILE A 360 -28.51 12.47 -32.10
CA ILE A 360 -28.61 13.44 -31.01
C ILE A 360 -27.86 12.88 -29.80
N GLY A 361 -26.67 13.41 -29.53
CA GLY A 361 -25.93 13.14 -28.30
C GLY A 361 -26.70 13.67 -27.08
N ARG A 362 -27.18 12.78 -26.20
CA ARG A 362 -27.64 13.16 -24.86
C ARG A 362 -26.43 13.24 -23.93
N SER A 363 -25.86 14.42 -23.78
CA SER A 363 -24.97 14.75 -22.67
C SER A 363 -25.79 14.82 -21.38
N ARG A 364 -25.70 13.79 -20.53
CA ARG A 364 -26.07 13.93 -19.11
C ARG A 364 -24.96 14.71 -18.42
N GLY A 365 -25.35 15.82 -17.80
CA GLY A 365 -24.44 16.81 -17.23
C GLY A 365 -23.52 16.24 -16.15
N TRP A 366 -22.23 16.36 -16.39
CA TRP A 366 -21.22 16.53 -15.35
C TRP A 366 -21.17 18.02 -14.98
N ARG A 367 -21.42 18.35 -13.71
CA ARG A 367 -21.11 19.68 -13.18
C ARG A 367 -19.63 19.69 -12.79
N GLY A 368 -18.84 20.44 -13.56
CA GLY A 368 -17.47 20.82 -13.23
C GLY A 368 -17.16 22.13 -13.95
N SER A 369 -16.75 23.14 -13.18
CA SER A 369 -16.59 24.56 -13.55
C SER A 369 -15.76 24.84 -14.81
N PRO A 370 -16.01 25.98 -15.51
CA PRO A 370 -15.34 26.31 -16.76
C PRO A 370 -13.99 26.99 -16.51
N ARG A 371 -12.89 26.41 -17.01
CA ARG A 371 -11.68 27.17 -17.34
C ARG A 371 -11.69 27.47 -18.84
N ARG A 372 -11.70 28.77 -19.16
CA ARG A 372 -11.53 29.33 -20.50
C ARG A 372 -10.18 28.89 -21.08
N MET A 373 -10.19 28.13 -22.19
CA MET A 373 -9.06 28.11 -23.13
C MET A 373 -9.44 28.92 -24.36
N ARG A 374 -8.64 29.94 -24.66
CA ARG A 374 -8.66 30.66 -25.94
C ARG A 374 -7.98 29.76 -26.97
N PHE A 375 -8.71 29.37 -28.00
CA PHE A 375 -8.12 28.89 -29.26
C PHE A 375 -7.76 30.12 -30.11
N VAL A 376 -6.49 30.26 -30.48
CA VAL A 376 -6.07 31.11 -31.59
C VAL A 376 -5.87 30.20 -32.78
N SER A 377 -6.76 30.34 -33.76
CA SER A 377 -6.61 29.78 -35.10
C SER A 377 -5.55 30.57 -35.86
N SER A 378 -4.57 29.89 -36.46
CA SER A 378 -3.85 30.44 -37.60
C SER A 378 -3.72 29.34 -38.66
N SER A 379 -4.26 29.67 -39.82
CA SER A 379 -4.26 28.89 -41.05
C SER A 379 -3.25 29.54 -42.02
N GLY A 380 -2.40 28.72 -42.64
CA GLY A 380 -1.48 29.13 -43.71
C GLY A 380 -0.71 27.93 -44.30
N PRO A 381 -0.81 27.62 -45.62
CA PRO A 381 -0.30 26.38 -46.25
C PRO A 381 1.14 26.49 -46.84
N PRO A 382 1.73 25.39 -47.38
CA PRO A 382 3.16 25.22 -47.73
C PRO A 382 3.41 25.21 -49.27
N PRO A 383 4.50 24.64 -49.84
CA PRO A 383 5.94 24.62 -49.51
C PRO A 383 6.84 25.08 -50.69
N ARG A 384 8.13 25.38 -50.45
CA ARG A 384 9.20 25.19 -51.45
C ARG A 384 10.45 24.62 -50.78
N GLY A 385 11.02 23.59 -51.40
CA GLY A 385 12.08 22.78 -50.84
C GLY A 385 13.49 23.33 -51.04
N THR A 386 14.46 22.57 -50.55
CA THR A 386 15.70 22.25 -51.26
C THR A 386 16.46 21.20 -50.45
N ARG A 387 16.98 20.22 -51.19
CA ARG A 387 18.02 19.28 -50.79
C ARG A 387 19.23 20.03 -50.24
N THR A 388 19.90 19.46 -49.25
CA THR A 388 21.37 19.29 -49.28
C THR A 388 21.80 18.21 -48.29
N ALA A 389 22.67 17.36 -48.79
CA ALA A 389 23.33 16.28 -48.07
C ALA A 389 24.67 16.76 -47.52
N TRP A 390 24.99 16.46 -46.26
CA TRP A 390 26.36 16.41 -45.71
C TRP A 390 26.37 15.38 -44.57
N ARG A 391 26.95 14.19 -44.80
CA ARG A 391 28.32 13.78 -44.44
C ARG A 391 28.61 13.71 -42.92
N ARG A 392 28.88 12.47 -42.53
CA ARG A 392 29.69 11.98 -41.40
C ARG A 392 30.67 12.99 -40.82
N ARG A 393 30.72 13.06 -39.48
CA ARG A 393 31.94 13.07 -38.66
C ARG A 393 31.58 12.72 -37.21
N ALA A 394 32.16 11.64 -36.71
CA ALA A 394 32.35 11.40 -35.29
C ALA A 394 33.37 12.40 -34.72
N PRO A 395 33.35 12.64 -33.41
CA PRO A 395 34.62 12.58 -32.68
C PRO A 395 34.53 11.81 -31.36
N SER A 396 35.42 10.83 -31.25
CA SER A 396 36.33 10.60 -30.11
C SER A 396 35.90 11.05 -28.71
N SER A 397 35.72 10.05 -27.85
CA SER A 397 35.92 10.13 -26.40
C SER A 397 37.32 10.63 -26.03
N PRO A 398 37.46 11.26 -24.87
CA PRO A 398 38.62 11.02 -24.02
C PRO A 398 38.21 10.47 -22.65
N ARG A 399 38.97 9.47 -22.22
CA ARG A 399 38.95 8.87 -20.88
C ARG A 399 39.62 9.79 -19.84
N CYS A 400 39.36 9.43 -18.58
CA CYS A 400 40.16 9.60 -17.36
C CYS A 400 39.98 10.92 -16.56
N PRO A 401 40.29 10.93 -15.23
CA PRO A 401 40.43 9.82 -14.27
C PRO A 401 39.67 10.04 -12.93
N SER A 402 39.60 8.97 -12.12
CA SER A 402 39.37 9.03 -10.68
C SER A 402 40.43 9.86 -9.95
N PRO A 403 40.13 10.31 -8.71
CA PRO A 403 41.16 10.25 -7.68
C PRO A 403 40.69 9.55 -6.40
N LEU A 404 41.66 8.81 -5.86
CA LEU A 404 41.74 8.23 -4.53
C LEU A 404 41.92 9.31 -3.45
N ARG A 405 41.43 8.96 -2.25
CA ARG A 405 42.01 9.11 -0.90
C ARG A 405 42.33 10.48 -0.28
N GLU A 406 41.84 10.56 0.96
CA GLU A 406 42.49 11.02 2.20
C GLU A 406 42.84 12.50 2.33
N SER A 407 42.15 13.16 3.27
CA SER A 407 42.76 14.19 4.12
C SER A 407 42.02 14.25 5.45
N HIS A 408 42.73 13.79 6.49
CA HIS A 408 42.42 13.97 7.89
C HIS A 408 42.33 15.46 8.25
N HIS A 409 41.29 15.86 8.98
CA HIS A 409 41.37 17.03 9.86
C HIS A 409 41.10 16.63 11.31
N ARG A 410 42.20 16.65 12.07
CA ARG A 410 42.25 16.67 13.52
C ARG A 410 41.59 17.97 14.02
N PHE A 411 40.63 17.85 14.92
CA PHE A 411 40.30 18.94 15.86
C PHE A 411 40.75 18.48 17.25
N ALA A 412 41.73 19.20 17.81
CA ALA A 412 42.12 19.11 19.21
C ALA A 412 41.37 20.20 20.01
N PRO A 413 41.12 19.97 21.32
CA PRO A 413 40.15 20.75 22.10
C PRO A 413 40.78 21.98 22.76
N ALA A 414 40.01 23.06 22.86
CA ALA A 414 40.32 24.19 23.73
C ALA A 414 39.79 23.91 25.14
N ALA A 415 40.73 23.75 26.08
CA ALA A 415 40.48 23.82 27.51
C ALA A 415 40.39 25.29 27.94
N SER A 416 39.39 25.66 28.75
CA SER A 416 39.60 26.67 29.80
C SER A 416 38.46 26.73 30.82
N ARG A 417 38.88 26.56 32.09
CA ARG A 417 38.49 27.35 33.27
C ARG A 417 37.16 27.05 33.97
N THR A 418 37.30 26.15 34.94
CA THR A 418 36.70 26.21 36.27
C THR A 418 36.78 27.60 36.92
N ARG A 419 35.66 28.06 37.51
CA ARG A 419 35.66 28.83 38.76
C ARG A 419 34.41 28.47 39.58
N PRO A 420 34.53 28.38 40.93
CA PRO A 420 33.44 28.03 41.81
C PRO A 420 32.72 29.29 42.33
N SER A 421 31.43 29.17 42.64
CA SER A 421 30.76 30.09 43.56
C SER A 421 29.87 29.31 44.52
N SER A 422 30.30 29.37 45.77
CA SER A 422 29.65 29.00 47.00
C SER A 422 28.31 29.70 47.24
N GLY A 423 27.41 28.99 47.93
CA GLY A 423 26.59 29.54 49.00
C GLY A 423 25.27 30.22 48.60
N SER A 424 24.15 29.62 49.00
CA SER A 424 23.43 30.11 50.19
C SER A 424 22.08 29.43 50.32
N SER A 425 21.93 28.75 51.45
CA SER A 425 20.71 28.21 52.02
C SER A 425 19.71 29.32 52.29
N ARG A 426 18.43 29.10 51.97
CA ARG A 426 17.30 29.62 52.76
C ARG A 426 16.02 28.85 52.43
N SER A 427 15.61 28.07 53.44
CA SER A 427 14.27 27.59 53.70
C SER A 427 13.24 28.71 53.73
N LEU A 428 12.05 28.47 53.18
CA LEU A 428 10.80 28.95 53.79
C LEU A 428 9.60 28.14 53.31
N ALA A 429 8.78 27.79 54.29
CA ALA A 429 7.68 26.85 54.23
C ALA A 429 6.34 27.53 53.90
N ARG A 430 5.38 26.67 53.51
CA ARG A 430 3.91 26.77 53.68
C ARG A 430 3.19 28.01 53.14
N ARG A 431 2.21 27.76 52.25
CA ARG A 431 0.79 28.02 52.56
C ARG A 431 -0.14 27.26 51.60
N MET A 432 -1.07 26.52 52.20
CA MET A 432 -2.33 26.10 51.59
C MET A 432 -3.16 27.34 51.24
N HIS A 433 -3.88 27.30 50.11
CA HIS A 433 -5.26 27.78 50.06
C HIS A 433 -6.05 27.05 48.97
N SER A 434 -7.06 26.33 49.45
CA SER A 434 -8.28 25.96 48.75
C SER A 434 -9.02 27.20 48.24
N GLY A 435 -9.45 27.18 46.98
CA GLY A 435 -10.31 28.20 46.41
C GLY A 435 -11.20 27.59 45.33
N CYS A 436 -12.41 27.20 45.74
CA CYS A 436 -13.50 26.78 44.89
C CYS A 436 -14.31 28.03 44.50
N THR A 437 -14.41 28.37 43.21
CA THR A 437 -15.49 29.23 42.70
C THR A 437 -15.90 28.82 41.29
N ARG A 438 -17.22 28.74 41.13
CA ARG A 438 -17.98 28.41 39.92
C ARG A 438 -18.09 29.61 38.97
N GLY A 439 -18.32 29.29 37.69
CA GLY A 439 -19.06 30.10 36.72
C GLY A 439 -18.16 30.88 35.74
N VAL A 440 -18.48 31.07 34.45
CA VAL A 440 -19.73 30.91 33.71
C VAL A 440 -19.40 31.08 32.20
N VAL A 441 -19.91 30.18 31.35
CA VAL A 441 -20.56 30.46 30.04
C VAL A 441 -19.78 30.57 28.69
N ARG A 442 -20.46 29.95 27.67
CA ARG A 442 -20.40 30.06 26.19
C ARG A 442 -19.40 29.10 25.48
N ARG A 443 -19.73 28.39 24.40
CA ARG A 443 -20.91 28.36 23.50
C ARG A 443 -20.79 27.15 22.54
N ARG A 444 -21.93 26.50 22.26
CA ARG A 444 -22.39 25.90 20.98
C ARG A 444 -21.41 25.10 20.11
N ALA A 445 -21.76 23.82 19.91
CA ALA A 445 -21.74 23.22 18.57
C ALA A 445 -22.96 22.30 18.40
N ARG A 446 -23.75 22.61 17.37
CA ARG A 446 -24.88 21.82 16.86
C ARG A 446 -24.34 20.88 15.77
N SER A 447 -24.62 19.59 15.86
CA SER A 447 -24.65 18.67 14.71
C SER A 447 -25.71 17.61 14.99
N ARG A 448 -26.94 17.81 14.50
CA ARG A 448 -27.52 17.10 13.35
C ARG A 448 -27.28 15.59 13.39
N CYS A 449 -28.17 14.91 14.11
CA CYS A 449 -28.43 13.49 13.99
C CYS A 449 -29.43 13.29 12.84
N TRP A 450 -29.03 12.57 11.78
CA TRP A 450 -29.93 12.07 10.74
C TRP A 450 -29.80 10.54 10.67
N ARG A 451 -30.99 9.94 10.54
CA ARG A 451 -31.34 8.51 10.69
C ARG A 451 -30.78 7.61 9.60
N ARG A 452 -30.56 6.34 9.96
CA ARG A 452 -31.05 5.09 9.32
C ARG A 452 -30.63 3.93 10.25
N CYS A 453 -31.51 3.22 10.97
CA CYS A 453 -32.57 2.28 10.56
C CYS A 453 -32.11 1.15 9.62
N CYS A 454 -32.46 -0.09 10.01
CA CYS A 454 -32.19 -1.44 9.47
C CYS A 454 -30.96 -2.11 10.12
N HIS A 455 -31.02 -3.25 10.84
CA HIS A 455 -31.97 -4.35 10.93
C HIS A 455 -31.95 -4.97 12.34
N CYS A 456 -33.10 -5.47 12.81
CA CYS A 456 -33.21 -6.45 13.88
C CYS A 456 -33.68 -7.78 13.24
N PRO A 457 -33.16 -8.95 13.67
CA PRO A 457 -33.46 -10.27 13.10
C PRO A 457 -34.66 -10.94 13.79
N HIS A 458 -35.13 -12.05 13.21
CA HIS A 458 -36.34 -12.84 13.52
C HIS A 458 -37.63 -12.20 12.96
N GLY A 459 -38.34 -12.77 11.99
CA GLY A 459 -38.61 -14.19 11.73
C GLY A 459 -40.09 -14.44 12.06
N CYS A 460 -40.94 -14.61 11.04
CA CYS A 460 -42.23 -15.34 11.10
C CYS A 460 -42.99 -15.21 9.78
N GLY A 461 -43.58 -16.32 9.31
CA GLY A 461 -44.54 -16.28 8.21
C GLY A 461 -44.92 -17.62 7.57
N GLY A 462 -45.00 -18.72 8.33
CA GLY A 462 -45.65 -19.95 7.90
C GLY A 462 -47.16 -19.87 8.16
N ALA A 463 -47.97 -20.17 7.15
CA ALA A 463 -49.43 -20.20 7.23
C ALA A 463 -49.92 -21.62 7.51
N ILE A 464 -50.53 -21.86 8.69
CA ILE A 464 -51.39 -23.02 8.96
C ILE A 464 -52.62 -22.55 9.75
N ARG A 465 -53.78 -23.10 9.36
CA ARG A 465 -55.13 -22.82 9.84
C ARG A 465 -55.40 -23.36 11.26
N SER A 466 -56.55 -22.91 11.81
CA SER A 466 -57.40 -23.47 12.89
C SER A 466 -57.09 -23.16 14.37
N LEU A 467 -57.84 -22.16 14.91
CA LEU A 467 -58.81 -22.19 16.07
C LEU A 467 -58.55 -23.10 17.31
N PRO A 468 -59.14 -22.82 18.51
CA PRO A 468 -58.92 -21.68 19.41
C PRO A 468 -58.80 -22.06 20.92
N ALA A 469 -58.42 -21.07 21.74
CA ALA A 469 -58.83 -20.79 23.14
C ALA A 469 -58.59 -21.81 24.30
N ARG A 470 -57.81 -21.37 25.31
CA ARG A 470 -58.16 -21.32 26.76
C ARG A 470 -56.99 -20.71 27.58
N ALA A 471 -57.21 -19.59 28.26
CA ALA A 471 -57.35 -19.44 29.72
C ALA A 471 -56.01 -19.56 30.49
N ARG A 472 -55.41 -18.44 30.91
CA ARG A 472 -55.56 -17.72 32.21
C ARG A 472 -54.49 -18.12 33.24
N VAL A 473 -53.67 -17.11 33.58
CA VAL A 473 -53.24 -16.71 34.94
C VAL A 473 -52.49 -17.75 35.79
N CYS A 474 -51.17 -17.58 35.92
CA CYS A 474 -50.52 -16.93 37.07
C CYS A 474 -49.18 -16.34 36.61
#